data_AF-A0A4Q5RNI3-F1
#
_entry.id   AF-A0A4Q5RNI3-F1
#
_cell.length_a   1.000
_cell.length_b   1.000
_cell.length_c   1.000
_cell.angle_alpha   90.00
_cell.angle_beta   90.00
_cell.angle_gamma   90.00
#
_symmetry.space_group_name_H-M   'P 1'
#
loop_
_entity.id
_entity.type
_entity.pdbx_description
1 polymer ?
#
loop_
_entity_poly.entity_id
_entity_poly.type
_entity_poly.pdbx_seq_one_letter_code
_entity_poly.pdbx_strand_id
1 'polypeptide(L)'
;MRSLILIAAVALSGCTQSATRYPSLLPRPAESQSLDEPVRPAPVITPDAGLDALITERIGKLDSIEADFAKGAQDAEARIAVARGLPEGSERWLDAQAALSNLDTLRAPLLTILSDLEGFAIERGTAGQPPYPRLEEAVTRAAAMSKAQEDRSGALEAALAGA
;
A
#
# COMPACT_ATOMS: atom_id res chain seq x y z
N MET A 1 -6.64 -48.17 63.58
CA MET A 1 -6.92 -47.06 62.63
C MET A 1 -6.12 -45.79 62.93
N ARG A 2 -5.96 -45.33 64.19
CA ARG A 2 -5.11 -44.15 64.54
C ARG A 2 -3.64 -44.26 64.12
N SER A 3 -3.01 -45.44 64.22
CA SER A 3 -1.61 -45.63 63.82
C SER A 3 -1.39 -45.62 62.31
N LEU A 4 -2.38 -45.99 61.50
CA LEU A 4 -2.27 -45.91 60.02
C LEU A 4 -2.30 -44.46 59.53
N ILE A 5 -3.06 -43.59 60.20
CA ILE A 5 -3.14 -42.16 59.86
C ILE A 5 -1.81 -41.45 60.17
N LEU A 6 -1.14 -41.83 61.26
CA LEU A 6 0.19 -41.30 61.62
C LEU A 6 1.27 -41.73 60.63
N ILE A 7 1.25 -42.99 60.18
CA ILE A 7 2.21 -43.51 59.20
C ILE A 7 1.97 -42.84 57.82
N ALA A 8 0.71 -42.65 57.42
CA ALA A 8 0.37 -41.94 56.19
C ALA A 8 0.82 -40.48 56.22
N ALA A 9 0.67 -39.77 57.36
CA ALA A 9 1.09 -38.37 57.48
C ALA A 9 2.61 -38.18 57.35
N VAL A 10 3.43 -39.10 57.86
CA VAL A 10 4.90 -39.03 57.76
C VAL A 10 5.40 -39.42 56.36
N ALA A 11 4.66 -40.26 55.63
CA ALA A 11 5.01 -40.64 54.27
C ALA A 11 4.86 -39.47 53.26
N LEU A 12 4.02 -38.47 53.54
CA LEU A 12 3.82 -37.32 52.65
C LEU A 12 4.94 -36.25 52.72
N SER A 13 5.79 -36.24 53.76
CA SER A 13 6.88 -35.25 53.87
C SER A 13 8.12 -35.56 53.00
N GLY A 14 8.16 -36.72 52.35
CA GLY A 14 9.31 -37.19 51.55
C GLY A 14 9.44 -36.59 50.14
N CYS A 15 8.41 -35.90 49.62
CA CYS A 15 8.41 -35.30 48.28
C CYS A 15 8.83 -33.82 48.26
N THR A 16 9.43 -33.30 49.33
CA THR A 16 10.01 -31.95 49.31
C THR A 16 11.49 -32.05 48.94
N GLN A 17 11.84 -31.60 47.73
CA GLN A 17 13.24 -31.50 47.30
C GLN A 17 13.97 -30.54 48.26
N SER A 18 15.09 -30.97 48.84
CA SER A 18 15.91 -30.16 49.76
C SER A 18 16.13 -28.74 49.24
N ALA A 19 15.96 -27.73 50.10
CA ALA A 19 16.11 -26.31 49.75
C ALA A 19 17.52 -25.91 49.28
N THR A 20 18.48 -26.84 49.37
CA THR A 20 19.86 -26.68 48.90
C THR A 20 20.07 -27.07 47.43
N ARG A 21 19.03 -27.56 46.73
CA ARG A 21 19.08 -27.90 45.29
C ARG A 21 18.10 -27.06 44.47
N TYR A 22 18.09 -25.75 44.70
CA TYR A 22 17.46 -24.81 43.76
C TYR A 22 18.51 -24.28 42.77
N PRO A 23 18.14 -23.99 41.52
CA PRO A 23 19.01 -23.24 40.63
C PRO A 23 19.34 -21.88 41.27
N SER A 24 20.56 -21.38 41.00
CA SER A 24 21.01 -20.09 41.51
C SER A 24 20.01 -18.98 41.16
N LEU A 25 19.61 -18.19 42.15
CA LEU A 25 18.88 -16.92 41.97
C LEU A 25 19.83 -15.74 41.75
N LEU A 26 21.13 -15.99 41.61
CA LEU A 26 22.04 -14.94 41.19
C LEU A 26 21.62 -14.43 39.81
N PRO A 27 21.67 -13.10 39.58
CA PRO A 27 21.37 -12.52 38.29
C PRO A 27 22.16 -13.22 37.19
N ARG A 28 21.47 -13.62 36.12
CA ARG A 28 22.15 -14.25 34.98
C ARG A 28 22.89 -13.16 34.20
N PRO A 29 24.02 -13.47 33.54
CA PRO A 29 24.73 -12.49 32.70
C PRO A 29 23.86 -11.87 31.58
N ALA A 30 22.80 -12.56 31.14
CA ALA A 30 21.85 -12.02 30.17
C ALA A 30 20.91 -10.95 30.77
N GLU A 31 20.66 -10.98 32.08
CA GLU A 31 19.74 -10.05 32.77
C GLU A 31 20.37 -8.69 33.05
N SER A 32 21.69 -8.55 32.86
CA SER A 32 22.41 -7.27 32.92
C SER A 32 22.67 -6.65 31.54
N GLN A 33 22.19 -7.28 30.47
CA GLN A 33 22.31 -6.72 29.13
C GLN A 33 21.28 -5.61 28.96
N SER A 34 21.68 -4.50 28.33
CA SER A 34 20.70 -3.48 27.97
C SER A 34 19.74 -4.05 26.94
N LEU A 35 18.45 -3.77 27.16
CA LEU A 35 17.38 -4.05 26.21
C LEU A 35 17.07 -2.84 25.32
N ASP A 36 17.86 -1.76 25.44
CA ASP A 36 17.71 -0.59 24.58
C ASP A 36 17.97 -1.00 23.13
N GLU A 37 17.06 -0.58 22.25
CA GLU A 37 17.22 -0.79 20.81
C GLU A 37 18.55 -0.15 20.36
N PRO A 38 19.45 -0.90 19.72
CA PRO A 38 20.70 -0.34 19.22
C PRO A 38 20.41 0.83 18.28
N VAL A 39 21.01 1.99 18.56
CA VAL A 39 20.92 3.15 17.66
C VAL A 39 21.59 2.77 16.34
N ARG A 40 20.78 2.50 15.32
CA ARG A 40 21.25 2.26 13.96
C ARG A 40 21.49 3.60 13.27
N PRO A 41 22.65 3.78 12.59
CA PRO A 41 22.86 4.96 11.78
C PRO A 41 21.78 5.03 10.69
N ALA A 42 21.30 6.24 10.41
CA ALA A 42 20.36 6.46 9.32
C ALA A 42 21.00 5.95 8.01
N PRO A 43 20.28 5.16 7.20
CA PRO A 43 20.85 4.64 5.98
C PRO A 43 21.12 5.80 5.02
N VAL A 44 22.34 5.83 4.47
CA VAL A 44 22.76 6.87 3.52
C VAL A 44 22.22 6.51 2.15
N ILE A 45 21.51 7.45 1.52
CA ILE A 45 21.01 7.30 0.16
C ILE A 45 22.18 7.52 -0.80
N THR A 46 22.51 6.50 -1.59
CA THR A 46 23.46 6.64 -2.70
C THR A 46 22.70 7.14 -3.93
N PRO A 47 23.18 8.19 -4.63
CA PRO A 47 22.61 8.61 -5.90
C PRO A 47 22.61 7.48 -6.93
N ASP A 48 21.51 7.35 -7.69
CA ASP A 48 21.34 6.31 -8.70
C ASP A 48 20.87 6.93 -10.01
N ALA A 49 21.84 7.22 -10.89
CA ALA A 49 21.58 7.84 -12.18
C ALA A 49 20.74 6.96 -13.12
N GLY A 50 20.80 5.63 -12.97
CA GLY A 50 20.02 4.70 -13.76
C GLY A 50 18.54 4.77 -13.37
N LEU A 51 18.27 4.73 -12.07
CA LEU A 51 16.93 4.92 -11.53
C LEU A 51 16.38 6.31 -11.85
N ASP A 52 17.20 7.36 -11.72
CA ASP A 52 16.79 8.73 -12.05
C ASP A 52 16.36 8.87 -13.52
N ALA A 53 17.06 8.19 -14.44
CA ALA A 53 16.70 8.17 -15.85
C ALA A 53 15.37 7.44 -16.09
N LEU A 54 15.16 6.28 -15.46
CA LEU A 54 13.90 5.52 -15.54
C LEU A 54 12.72 6.34 -14.99
N ILE A 55 12.88 6.96 -13.82
CA ILE A 55 11.86 7.83 -13.22
C ILE A 55 11.54 8.97 -14.19
N THR A 56 12.56 9.64 -14.73
CA THR A 56 12.38 10.77 -15.65
C THR A 56 11.62 10.35 -16.92
N GLU A 57 11.94 9.18 -17.48
CA GLU A 57 11.24 8.64 -18.64
C GLU A 57 9.75 8.37 -18.36
N ARG A 58 9.43 7.87 -17.17
CA ARG A 58 8.04 7.60 -16.76
C ARG A 58 7.25 8.87 -16.51
N ILE A 59 7.79 9.79 -15.70
CA ILE A 59 7.09 11.03 -15.35
C ILE A 59 6.95 11.98 -16.54
N GLY A 60 7.85 11.89 -17.53
CA GLY A 60 7.81 12.73 -18.73
C GLY A 60 6.58 12.49 -19.61
N LYS A 61 5.85 11.39 -19.42
CA LYS A 61 4.62 11.05 -20.16
C LYS A 61 3.34 11.50 -19.43
N LEU A 62 3.42 11.84 -18.15
CA LEU A 62 2.26 12.12 -17.30
C LEU A 62 1.46 13.33 -17.79
N ASP A 63 2.13 14.41 -18.19
CA ASP A 63 1.44 15.64 -18.60
C ASP A 63 0.64 15.45 -19.90
N SER A 64 1.14 14.65 -20.85
CA SER A 64 0.39 14.31 -22.05
C SER A 64 -0.81 13.41 -21.75
N ILE A 65 -0.63 12.42 -20.86
CA ILE A 65 -1.72 11.51 -20.47
C ILE A 65 -2.84 12.30 -19.78
N GLU A 66 -2.48 13.20 -18.87
CA GLU A 66 -3.46 14.05 -18.18
C GLU A 66 -4.19 14.98 -19.17
N ALA A 67 -3.46 15.57 -20.12
CA ALA A 67 -4.07 16.42 -21.14
C ALA A 67 -5.04 15.65 -22.04
N ASP A 68 -4.70 14.42 -22.44
CA ASP A 68 -5.56 13.60 -23.28
C ASP A 68 -6.77 13.05 -22.53
N PHE A 69 -6.60 12.65 -21.26
CA PHE A 69 -7.72 12.31 -20.38
C PHE A 69 -8.67 13.51 -20.20
N ALA A 70 -8.13 14.71 -19.95
CA ALA A 70 -8.95 15.92 -19.77
C ALA A 70 -9.79 16.25 -21.02
N LYS A 71 -9.23 16.10 -22.23
CA LYS A 71 -9.98 16.26 -23.49
C LYS A 71 -11.07 15.19 -23.62
N GLY A 72 -10.74 13.92 -23.32
CA GLY A 72 -11.72 12.84 -23.33
C GLY A 72 -12.87 13.09 -22.36
N ALA A 73 -12.56 13.57 -21.15
CA ALA A 73 -13.55 13.88 -20.13
C ALA A 73 -14.48 15.04 -20.55
N GLN A 74 -13.96 16.03 -21.27
CA GLN A 74 -14.77 17.10 -21.86
C GLN A 74 -15.72 16.59 -22.95
N ASP A 75 -15.25 15.68 -23.81
CA ASP A 75 -16.09 15.04 -24.83
C ASP A 75 -17.20 14.19 -24.20
N ALA A 76 -16.85 13.37 -23.19
CA ALA A 76 -17.82 12.58 -22.44
C ALA A 76 -18.87 13.47 -21.76
N GLU A 77 -18.46 14.56 -21.10
CA GLU A 77 -19.38 15.52 -20.49
C GLU A 77 -20.36 16.14 -21.50
N ALA A 78 -19.86 16.52 -22.69
CA ALA A 78 -20.70 17.08 -23.75
C ALA A 78 -21.73 16.05 -24.25
N ARG A 79 -21.34 14.79 -24.43
CA ARG A 79 -22.25 13.72 -24.87
C ARG A 79 -23.29 13.37 -23.82
N ILE A 80 -22.90 13.32 -22.55
CA ILE A 80 -23.83 13.13 -21.43
C ILE A 80 -24.86 14.26 -21.37
N ALA A 81 -24.44 15.51 -21.58
CA ALA A 81 -25.37 16.65 -21.61
C ALA A 81 -26.42 16.53 -22.73
N VAL A 82 -26.03 16.01 -23.90
CA VAL A 82 -26.95 15.74 -25.02
C VAL A 82 -27.85 14.55 -24.76
N ALA A 83 -27.38 13.53 -24.04
CA ALA A 83 -28.14 12.33 -23.70
C ALA A 83 -29.24 12.58 -22.64
N ARG A 84 -29.19 13.70 -21.92
CA ARG A 84 -30.09 13.99 -20.81
C ARG A 84 -31.57 14.03 -21.23
N GLY A 85 -32.41 13.34 -20.46
CA GLY A 85 -33.85 13.19 -20.67
C GLY A 85 -34.22 12.21 -21.78
N LEU A 86 -33.24 11.58 -22.43
CA LEU A 86 -33.48 10.57 -23.45
C LEU A 86 -33.51 9.17 -22.83
N PRO A 87 -34.29 8.23 -23.38
CA PRO A 87 -34.34 6.87 -22.86
C PRO A 87 -32.97 6.20 -22.89
N GLU A 88 -32.69 5.37 -21.87
CA GLU A 88 -31.58 4.42 -21.89
C GLU A 88 -31.63 3.57 -23.17
N GLY A 89 -30.47 3.34 -23.78
CA GLY A 89 -30.34 2.60 -25.04
C GLY A 89 -30.67 3.42 -26.29
N SER A 90 -31.08 4.69 -26.17
CA SER A 90 -31.12 5.61 -27.31
C SER A 90 -29.72 5.85 -27.89
N GLU A 91 -29.65 6.24 -29.17
CA GLU A 91 -28.36 6.50 -29.84
C GLU A 91 -27.49 7.50 -29.08
N ARG A 92 -28.08 8.59 -28.57
CA ARG A 92 -27.36 9.60 -27.77
C ARG A 92 -26.88 9.06 -26.43
N TRP A 93 -27.65 8.19 -25.80
CA TRP A 93 -27.23 7.52 -24.58
C TRP A 93 -26.06 6.55 -24.85
N LEU A 94 -26.12 5.79 -25.95
CA LEU A 94 -25.02 4.90 -26.36
C LEU A 94 -23.75 5.68 -26.73
N ASP A 95 -23.89 6.84 -27.39
CA ASP A 95 -22.77 7.75 -27.66
C ASP A 95 -22.08 8.20 -26.37
N ALA A 96 -22.86 8.52 -25.33
CA ALA A 96 -22.32 8.91 -24.02
C ALA A 96 -21.61 7.75 -23.32
N GLN A 97 -22.18 6.55 -23.35
CA GLN A 97 -21.52 5.34 -22.82
C GLN A 97 -20.21 5.03 -23.53
N ALA A 98 -20.17 5.14 -24.86
CA ALA A 98 -18.95 4.92 -25.63
C ALA A 98 -17.84 5.91 -25.26
N ALA A 99 -18.20 7.18 -25.01
CA ALA A 99 -17.24 8.18 -24.58
C ALA A 99 -16.74 7.95 -23.14
N LEU A 100 -17.59 7.46 -22.23
CA LEU A 100 -17.17 7.01 -20.91
C LEU A 100 -16.17 5.84 -21.00
N SER A 101 -16.46 4.81 -21.82
CA SER A 101 -15.53 3.69 -22.03
C SER A 101 -14.19 4.12 -22.64
N ASN A 102 -14.17 5.19 -23.43
CA ASN A 102 -12.93 5.75 -23.97
C ASN A 102 -12.05 6.35 -22.85
N LEU A 103 -12.62 6.84 -21.74
CA LEU A 103 -11.84 7.33 -20.59
C LEU A 103 -11.00 6.21 -19.96
N ASP A 104 -11.52 4.98 -19.89
CA ASP A 104 -10.76 3.83 -19.38
C ASP A 104 -9.55 3.53 -20.26
N THR A 105 -9.72 3.66 -21.58
CA THR A 105 -8.63 3.49 -22.55
C THR A 105 -7.56 4.57 -22.38
N LEU A 106 -7.97 5.82 -22.14
CA LEU A 106 -7.06 6.94 -21.90
C LEU A 106 -6.36 6.86 -20.54
N ARG A 107 -6.98 6.24 -19.54
CA ARG A 107 -6.41 6.03 -18.19
C ARG A 107 -5.39 4.87 -18.15
N ALA A 108 -5.50 3.88 -19.04
CA ALA A 108 -4.65 2.69 -19.00
C ALA A 108 -3.12 2.98 -18.98
N PRO A 109 -2.57 3.91 -19.79
CA PRO A 109 -1.14 4.23 -19.75
C PRO A 109 -0.66 4.80 -18.40
N LEU A 110 -1.51 5.54 -17.69
CA LEU A 110 -1.19 6.06 -16.36
C LEU A 110 -1.04 4.92 -15.35
N LEU A 111 -1.92 3.92 -15.40
CA LEU A 111 -1.86 2.76 -14.50
C LEU A 111 -0.59 1.93 -14.74
N THR A 112 -0.17 1.79 -16.00
CA THR A 112 1.13 1.17 -16.33
C THR A 112 2.30 1.96 -15.73
N ILE A 113 2.30 3.28 -15.87
CA ILE A 113 3.37 4.13 -15.28
C ILE A 113 3.39 4.02 -13.76
N LEU A 114 2.23 4.07 -13.10
CA LEU A 114 2.14 3.92 -11.65
C LEU A 114 2.68 2.56 -11.21
N SER A 115 2.27 1.48 -11.89
CA SER A 115 2.72 0.12 -11.61
C SER A 115 4.24 -0.04 -11.78
N ASP A 116 4.84 0.56 -12.82
CA ASP A 116 6.28 0.56 -13.03
C ASP A 116 7.02 1.26 -11.88
N LEU A 117 6.54 2.44 -11.46
CA LEU A 117 7.15 3.22 -10.38
C LEU A 117 7.04 2.48 -9.03
N GLU A 118 5.90 1.88 -8.74
CA GLU A 118 5.71 1.02 -7.56
C GLU A 118 6.61 -0.22 -7.63
N GLY A 119 6.76 -0.81 -8.82
CA GLY A 119 7.70 -1.90 -9.09
C GLY A 119 9.13 -1.55 -8.70
N PHE A 120 9.61 -0.37 -9.11
CA PHE A 120 10.94 0.11 -8.69
C PHE A 120 11.04 0.27 -7.16
N ALA A 121 9.99 0.74 -6.50
CA ALA A 121 9.99 0.91 -5.05
C ALA A 121 10.05 -0.45 -4.32
N ILE A 122 9.31 -1.44 -4.83
CA ILE A 122 9.31 -2.82 -4.34
C ILE A 122 10.68 -3.47 -4.54
N GLU A 123 11.28 -3.34 -5.73
CA GLU A 123 12.61 -3.88 -6.03
C GLU A 123 13.66 -3.34 -5.05
N ARG A 124 13.66 -2.03 -4.79
CA ARG A 124 14.55 -1.42 -3.79
C ARG A 124 14.30 -1.95 -2.39
N GLY A 125 13.03 -2.06 -1.99
CA GLY A 125 12.64 -2.60 -0.69
C GLY A 125 13.12 -4.04 -0.48
N THR A 126 12.96 -4.90 -1.49
CA THR A 126 13.45 -6.29 -1.46
C THR A 126 14.98 -6.38 -1.46
N ALA A 127 15.67 -5.43 -2.09
CA ALA A 127 17.13 -5.30 -2.05
C ALA A 127 17.66 -4.69 -0.74
N GLY A 128 16.79 -4.32 0.22
CA GLY A 128 17.18 -3.69 1.48
C GLY A 128 17.77 -2.30 1.30
N GLN A 129 17.49 -1.63 0.18
CA GLN A 129 17.98 -0.29 -0.10
C GLN A 129 17.16 0.75 0.66
N PRO A 130 17.76 1.90 1.05
CA PRO A 130 17.01 2.97 1.67
C PRO A 130 15.91 3.52 0.74
N PRO A 131 14.86 4.12 1.33
CA PRO A 131 13.85 4.87 0.58
C PRO A 131 14.48 5.93 -0.32
N TYR A 132 13.90 6.14 -1.51
CA TYR A 132 14.43 7.04 -2.53
C TYR A 132 13.44 8.18 -2.78
N PRO A 133 13.69 9.40 -2.26
CA PRO A 133 12.69 10.47 -2.24
C PRO A 133 12.12 10.81 -3.62
N ARG A 134 12.95 10.87 -4.66
CA ARG A 134 12.50 11.15 -6.03
C ARG A 134 11.52 10.09 -6.55
N LEU A 135 11.70 8.83 -6.16
CA LEU A 135 10.80 7.75 -6.53
C LEU A 135 9.48 7.85 -5.76
N GLU A 136 9.54 8.15 -4.46
CA GLU A 136 8.34 8.36 -3.63
C GLU A 136 7.50 9.54 -4.13
N GLU A 137 8.13 10.64 -4.52
CA GLU A 137 7.48 11.79 -5.14
C GLU A 137 6.81 11.40 -6.47
N ALA A 138 7.48 10.60 -7.30
CA ALA A 138 6.94 10.13 -8.57
C ALA A 138 5.73 9.20 -8.38
N VAL A 139 5.81 8.24 -7.45
CA VAL A 139 4.70 7.36 -7.09
C VAL A 139 3.52 8.19 -6.56
N THR A 140 3.78 9.11 -5.63
CA THR A 140 2.74 9.98 -5.05
C THR A 140 2.03 10.80 -6.13
N ARG A 141 2.79 11.39 -7.06
CA ARG A 141 2.23 12.16 -8.17
C ARG A 141 1.35 11.29 -9.09
N ALA A 142 1.85 10.13 -9.51
CA ALA A 142 1.11 9.24 -10.40
C ALA A 142 -0.16 8.67 -9.72
N ALA A 143 -0.07 8.33 -8.43
CA ALA A 143 -1.21 7.87 -7.64
C ALA A 143 -2.28 8.96 -7.48
N ALA A 144 -1.88 10.20 -7.18
CA ALA A 144 -2.80 11.33 -7.08
C ALA A 144 -3.52 11.60 -8.42
N MET A 145 -2.80 11.52 -9.54
CA MET A 145 -3.38 11.64 -10.87
C MET A 145 -4.37 10.50 -11.16
N SER A 146 -4.00 9.26 -10.83
CA SER A 146 -4.86 8.08 -11.05
C SER A 146 -6.18 8.22 -10.29
N LYS A 147 -6.10 8.65 -9.03
CA LYS A 147 -7.26 8.92 -8.18
C LYS A 147 -8.15 10.03 -8.75
N ALA A 148 -7.56 11.12 -9.23
CA ALA A 148 -8.31 12.23 -9.83
C ALA A 148 -9.06 11.78 -11.10
N GLN A 149 -8.42 10.98 -11.96
CA GLN A 149 -9.05 10.41 -13.14
C GLN A 149 -10.19 9.45 -12.79
N GLU A 150 -10.00 8.61 -11.76
CA GLU A 150 -11.06 7.71 -11.26
C GLU A 150 -12.29 8.48 -10.77
N ASP A 151 -12.05 9.49 -9.94
CA ASP A 151 -13.12 10.32 -9.37
C ASP A 151 -13.88 11.05 -10.48
N ARG A 152 -13.17 11.51 -11.51
CA ARG A 152 -13.77 12.19 -12.65
C ARG A 152 -14.62 11.24 -13.50
N SER A 153 -14.13 10.03 -13.80
CA SER A 153 -14.91 9.02 -14.52
C SER A 153 -16.17 8.65 -13.73
N GLY A 154 -16.04 8.35 -12.42
CA GLY A 154 -17.18 8.01 -11.58
C GLY A 154 -18.22 9.13 -11.47
N ALA A 155 -17.79 10.40 -11.44
CA ALA A 155 -18.71 11.53 -11.47
C ALA A 155 -19.49 11.63 -12.79
N LEU A 156 -18.85 11.34 -13.93
CA LEU A 156 -19.48 11.35 -15.25
C LEU A 156 -20.43 10.16 -15.43
N GLU A 157 -20.05 8.97 -14.96
CA GLU A 157 -20.92 7.80 -14.91
C GLU A 157 -22.19 8.07 -14.09
N ALA A 158 -22.04 8.64 -12.89
CA ALA A 158 -23.17 9.04 -12.05
C ALA A 158 -24.05 10.10 -12.73
N ALA A 159 -23.45 11.03 -13.48
CA ALA A 159 -24.18 12.03 -14.23
C ALA A 159 -25.00 11.42 -15.38
N LEU A 160 -24.52 10.38 -16.04
CA LEU A 160 -25.27 9.65 -17.07
C LEU A 160 -26.38 8.78 -16.48
N ALA A 161 -26.13 8.12 -15.35
CA ALA A 161 -27.13 7.29 -14.67
C ALA A 161 -28.31 8.11 -14.11
N GLY A 162 -28.08 9.38 -13.77
CA GLY A 162 -29.12 10.33 -13.39
C GLY A 162 -29.69 11.17 -14.53
N ALA A 163 -29.26 10.93 -15.78
CA ALA A 163 -29.62 11.72 -16.95
C ALA A 163 -30.99 11.37 -17.52
#